data_AF-A0A291JLT7-F1
#
_entry.id   AF-A0A291JLT7-F1
#
_cell.length_a   1.000
_cell.length_b   1.000
_cell.length_c   1.000
_cell.angle_alpha   90.00
_cell.angle_beta   90.00
_cell.angle_gamma   90.00
#
_symmetry.space_group_name_H-M   'P 1'
#
loop_
_entity.id
_entity.type
_entity.pdbx_description
1 polymer ?
#
loop_
_entity_poly.entity_id
_entity_poly.type
_entity_poly.pdbx_seq_one_letter_code
_entity_poly.pdbx_strand_id
1 'polypeptide(L)'
;MAPRYIARTVFLILMIISIFFNHFYQFMTLNLFLAYIPFELCLLLNLFKPKYKYEWPLFIVFILIFLFMVPNTLYMVTDLIHLNQFTFNFYQGLVIVEWMYFTFLISGVLLALYLLILMFIEIEHFTSAHWFNRILILIMMMLNGFGIYIGRFLRLHSVYLINEPLRIFREVTNNLNLDALLFITLLVLLQILIYAFAKGVRSAK
;
A
#
# COMPACT_ATOMS: atom_id res chain seq x y z
N MET A 1 -4.20 3.55 23.73
CA MET A 1 -3.01 3.07 22.98
C MET A 1 -2.74 4.01 21.81
N ALA A 2 -1.48 4.33 21.49
CA ALA A 2 -1.18 5.15 20.31
C ALA A 2 -1.49 4.36 19.02
N PRO A 3 -2.01 5.01 17.95
CA PRO A 3 -2.41 4.35 16.70
C PRO A 3 -1.34 3.43 16.09
N ARG A 4 -0.07 3.85 16.16
CA ARG A 4 1.08 3.05 15.71
C ARG A 4 1.20 1.69 16.40
N TYR A 5 0.86 1.56 17.69
CA TYR A 5 0.96 0.27 18.38
C TYR A 5 -0.16 -0.68 17.94
N ILE A 6 -1.33 -0.14 17.60
CA ILE A 6 -2.43 -0.93 17.04
C ILE A 6 -2.00 -1.51 15.69
N ALA A 7 -1.45 -0.68 14.80
CA ALA A 7 -0.92 -1.11 13.50
C ALA A 7 0.10 -2.24 13.65
N ARG A 8 1.12 -2.06 14.52
CA ARG A 8 2.16 -3.05 14.79
C ARG A 8 1.61 -4.35 15.36
N THR A 9 0.69 -4.27 16.31
CA THR A 9 0.11 -5.45 16.96
C THR A 9 -0.72 -6.26 15.98
N VAL A 10 -1.59 -5.61 15.20
CA VAL A 10 -2.41 -6.27 14.17
C VAL A 10 -1.52 -6.88 13.09
N PHE A 11 -0.49 -6.16 12.63
CA PHE A 11 0.49 -6.68 11.68
C PHE A 11 1.17 -7.97 12.21
N LEU A 12 1.65 -7.97 13.45
CA LEU A 12 2.29 -9.15 14.04
C LEU A 12 1.32 -10.33 14.15
N ILE A 13 0.08 -10.10 14.58
CA ILE A 13 -0.95 -11.15 14.64
C ILE A 13 -1.19 -11.75 13.25
N LEU A 14 -1.40 -10.91 12.22
CA LEU A 14 -1.63 -11.38 10.87
C LEU A 14 -0.40 -12.08 10.26
N MET A 15 0.82 -11.60 10.54
CA MET A 15 2.06 -12.29 10.14
C MET A 15 2.17 -13.67 10.76
N ILE A 16 1.89 -13.80 12.06
CA ILE A 16 1.93 -15.08 12.78
C ILE A 16 0.94 -16.06 12.14
N ILE A 17 -0.32 -15.64 11.94
CA ILE A 17 -1.34 -16.45 11.26
C ILE A 17 -0.84 -16.84 9.86
N SER A 18 -0.29 -15.90 9.09
CA SER A 18 0.22 -16.16 7.74
C SER A 18 1.31 -17.23 7.70
N ILE A 19 2.22 -17.23 8.68
CA ILE A 19 3.33 -18.18 8.76
C ILE A 19 2.82 -19.58 9.12
N PHE A 20 1.91 -19.70 10.09
CA PHE A 20 1.35 -20.99 10.50
C PHE A 20 0.40 -21.60 9.45
N PHE A 21 -0.27 -20.76 8.64
CA PHE A 21 -1.20 -21.20 7.60
C PHE A 21 -0.68 -20.95 6.17
N ASN A 22 0.64 -20.96 5.98
CA ASN A 22 1.30 -20.53 4.74
C ASN A 22 0.85 -21.29 3.47
N HIS A 23 0.49 -22.57 3.60
CA HIS A 23 0.00 -23.40 2.46
C HIS A 23 -1.20 -22.77 1.73
N PHE A 24 -1.94 -21.94 2.44
CA PHE A 24 -3.17 -21.32 1.99
C PHE A 24 -2.97 -19.85 1.57
N TYR A 25 -1.94 -19.17 2.09
CA TYR A 25 -1.78 -17.71 1.95
C TYR A 25 -0.37 -17.27 1.52
N GLN A 26 0.32 -18.08 0.71
CA GLN A 26 1.73 -17.84 0.37
C GLN A 26 1.98 -16.43 -0.22
N PHE A 27 1.07 -15.92 -1.06
CA PHE A 27 1.13 -14.56 -1.60
C PHE A 27 0.89 -13.48 -0.54
N MET A 28 0.01 -13.75 0.43
CA MET A 28 -0.40 -12.78 1.43
C MET A 28 0.73 -12.49 2.42
N THR A 29 1.54 -13.48 2.78
CA THR A 29 2.67 -13.28 3.71
C THR A 29 3.62 -12.19 3.18
N LEU A 30 3.98 -12.30 1.89
CA LEU A 30 4.85 -11.33 1.25
C LEU A 30 4.16 -9.96 1.12
N ASN A 31 2.90 -9.94 0.71
CA ASN A 31 2.17 -8.68 0.52
C ASN A 31 1.89 -7.95 1.84
N LEU A 32 1.63 -8.67 2.94
CA LEU A 32 1.45 -8.08 4.27
C LEU A 32 2.77 -7.50 4.78
N PHE A 33 3.89 -8.20 4.57
CA PHE A 33 5.22 -7.69 4.89
C PHE A 33 5.56 -6.43 4.07
N LEU A 34 5.37 -6.49 2.74
CA LEU A 34 5.65 -5.36 1.85
C LEU A 34 4.75 -4.15 2.11
N ALA A 35 3.50 -4.35 2.52
CA ALA A 35 2.58 -3.27 2.87
C ALA A 35 2.96 -2.58 4.20
N TYR A 36 3.64 -3.28 5.10
CA TYR A 36 4.04 -2.74 6.40
C TYR A 36 5.32 -1.88 6.34
N ILE A 37 6.26 -2.19 5.45
CA ILE A 37 7.49 -1.42 5.25
C ILE A 37 7.26 0.09 5.02
N PRO A 38 6.44 0.52 4.04
CA PRO A 38 6.26 1.95 3.77
C PRO A 38 5.67 2.70 4.96
N PHE A 39 4.83 2.04 5.77
CA PHE A 39 4.31 2.62 7.00
C PHE A 39 5.41 2.92 8.03
N GLU A 40 6.30 1.96 8.30
CA GLU A 40 7.41 2.19 9.24
C GLU A 40 8.39 3.25 8.71
N LEU A 41 8.67 3.23 7.40
CA LEU A 41 9.47 4.28 6.76
C LEU A 41 8.79 5.66 6.91
N CYS A 42 7.46 5.73 6.80
CA CYS A 42 6.71 6.98 6.98
C CYS A 42 6.88 7.53 8.41
N LEU A 43 6.79 6.68 9.43
CA LEU A 43 7.02 7.10 10.83
C LEU A 43 8.44 7.60 11.06
N LEU A 44 9.42 7.03 10.36
CA LEU A 44 10.82 7.41 10.44
C LEU A 44 11.16 8.70 9.65
N LEU A 45 10.29 9.17 8.74
CA LEU A 45 10.53 10.37 7.92
C LEU A 45 10.92 11.59 8.78
N ASN A 46 10.27 11.78 9.92
CA ASN A 46 10.55 12.90 10.82
C ASN A 46 11.94 12.82 11.48
N LEU A 47 12.48 11.60 11.66
CA LEU A 47 13.81 11.38 12.24
C LEU A 47 14.93 11.64 11.23
N PHE A 48 14.71 11.32 9.96
CA PHE A 48 15.69 11.49 8.87
C PHE A 48 15.67 12.88 8.25
N LYS A 49 14.87 13.84 8.77
CA LYS A 49 14.86 15.22 8.28
C LYS A 49 16.26 15.83 8.40
N PRO A 50 16.89 16.25 7.27
CA PRO A 50 18.25 16.74 7.30
C PRO A 50 18.30 18.08 8.05
N LYS A 51 19.13 18.14 9.09
CA LYS A 51 19.46 19.37 9.82
C LYS A 51 20.70 20.03 9.23
N TYR A 52 21.61 19.23 8.68
CA TYR A 52 22.86 19.69 8.09
C TYR A 52 22.97 19.32 6.60
N LYS A 53 23.76 20.08 5.84
CA LYS A 53 23.92 19.87 4.38
C LYS A 53 24.43 18.48 4.01
N TYR A 54 25.25 17.85 4.85
CA TYR A 54 25.83 16.53 4.59
C TYR A 54 24.83 15.37 4.79
N GLU A 55 23.68 15.60 5.43
CA GLU A 55 22.64 14.58 5.65
C GLU A 55 21.69 14.44 4.44
N TRP A 56 21.73 15.39 3.51
CA TRP A 56 20.86 15.40 2.32
C TRP A 56 20.99 14.16 1.43
N PRO A 57 22.20 13.65 1.11
CA PRO A 57 22.33 12.43 0.30
C PRO A 57 21.62 11.23 0.94
N LEU A 58 21.77 11.07 2.26
CA LEU A 58 21.10 9.99 2.99
C LEU A 58 19.58 10.15 2.97
N PHE A 59 19.09 11.36 3.17
CA PHE A 59 17.66 11.67 3.11
C PHE A 59 17.06 11.41 1.72
N ILE A 60 17.80 11.74 0.64
CA ILE A 60 17.37 11.45 -0.73
C ILE A 60 17.25 9.94 -0.95
N VAL A 61 18.25 9.16 -0.53
CA VAL A 61 18.19 7.68 -0.62
C VAL A 61 17.00 7.14 0.17
N PHE A 62 16.77 7.66 1.38
CA PHE A 62 15.63 7.28 2.20
C PHE A 62 14.28 7.56 1.52
N ILE A 63 14.11 8.75 0.94
CA ILE A 63 12.91 9.11 0.18
C ILE A 63 12.72 8.20 -1.02
N LEU A 64 13.79 7.89 -1.76
CA LEU A 64 13.68 7.02 -2.94
C LEU A 64 13.20 5.62 -2.55
N ILE A 65 13.74 5.05 -1.46
CA ILE A 65 13.27 3.76 -0.93
C ILE A 65 11.81 3.85 -0.49
N PHE A 66 11.44 4.93 0.21
CA PHE A 66 10.06 5.15 0.63
C PHE A 66 9.10 5.21 -0.57
N LEU A 67 9.37 6.05 -1.57
CA LEU A 67 8.54 6.20 -2.76
C LEU A 67 8.41 4.89 -3.56
N PHE A 68 9.47 4.11 -3.61
CA PHE A 68 9.46 2.79 -4.26
C PHE A 68 8.58 1.78 -3.51
N MET A 69 8.54 1.86 -2.18
CA MET A 69 7.79 0.92 -1.33
C MET A 69 6.32 1.32 -1.10
N VAL A 70 5.98 2.61 -1.22
CA VAL A 70 4.62 3.15 -1.02
C VAL A 70 3.54 2.35 -1.76
N PRO A 71 3.68 2.05 -3.08
CA PRO A 71 2.68 1.32 -3.85
C PRO A 71 2.27 -0.02 -3.25
N ASN A 72 3.18 -0.70 -2.56
CA ASN A 72 2.93 -2.04 -2.00
C ASN A 72 1.81 -2.05 -0.95
N THR A 73 1.51 -0.92 -0.31
CA THR A 73 0.43 -0.84 0.69
C THR A 73 -0.91 -1.24 0.09
N LEU A 74 -1.23 -0.76 -1.12
CA LEU A 74 -2.51 -1.06 -1.76
C LEU A 74 -2.52 -2.41 -2.50
N TYR A 75 -1.39 -3.13 -2.58
CA TYR A 75 -1.38 -4.46 -3.19
C TYR A 75 -2.31 -5.40 -2.44
N MET A 76 -2.40 -5.28 -1.12
CA MET A 76 -3.34 -6.04 -0.30
C MET A 76 -4.80 -5.79 -0.70
N VAL A 77 -5.15 -4.55 -1.07
CA VAL A 77 -6.50 -4.22 -1.56
C VAL A 77 -6.77 -4.95 -2.88
N THR A 78 -5.81 -4.95 -3.80
CA THR A 78 -5.96 -5.68 -5.06
C THR A 78 -5.91 -7.20 -4.93
N ASP A 79 -5.39 -7.74 -3.82
CA ASP A 79 -5.44 -9.18 -3.56
C ASP A 79 -6.87 -9.71 -3.37
N LEU A 80 -7.86 -8.84 -3.17
CA LEU A 80 -9.29 -9.19 -3.21
C LEU A 80 -9.71 -9.92 -4.49
N ILE A 81 -8.98 -9.77 -5.58
CA ILE A 81 -9.22 -10.51 -6.84
C ILE A 81 -9.17 -12.04 -6.62
N HIS A 82 -8.38 -12.52 -5.65
CA HIS A 82 -8.31 -13.95 -5.33
C HIS A 82 -9.59 -14.50 -4.69
N LEU A 83 -10.53 -13.65 -4.25
CA LEU A 83 -11.84 -14.11 -3.80
C LEU A 83 -12.62 -14.85 -4.89
N ASN A 84 -12.31 -14.59 -6.17
CA ASN A 84 -12.91 -15.30 -7.30
C ASN A 84 -12.54 -16.81 -7.35
N GLN A 85 -11.60 -17.26 -6.52
CA GLN A 85 -11.27 -18.69 -6.39
C GLN A 85 -12.26 -19.45 -5.51
N PHE A 86 -13.04 -18.73 -4.69
CA PHE A 86 -14.05 -19.32 -3.81
C PHE A 86 -15.43 -19.21 -4.44
N THR A 87 -16.17 -20.31 -4.44
CA THR A 87 -17.50 -20.35 -5.06
C THR A 87 -18.60 -19.86 -4.11
N PHE A 88 -18.35 -19.88 -2.79
CA PHE A 88 -19.32 -19.56 -1.74
C PHE A 88 -20.69 -20.19 -2.02
N ASN A 89 -20.69 -21.48 -2.35
CA ASN A 89 -21.90 -22.17 -2.78
C ASN A 89 -22.87 -22.35 -1.60
N PHE A 90 -23.90 -21.52 -1.55
CA PHE A 90 -24.94 -21.55 -0.51
C PHE A 90 -25.67 -22.89 -0.41
N TYR A 91 -25.67 -23.70 -1.49
CA TYR A 91 -26.31 -25.01 -1.53
C TYR A 91 -25.46 -26.13 -0.90
N GLN A 92 -24.15 -25.94 -0.75
CA GLN A 92 -23.26 -26.93 -0.12
C GLN A 92 -23.23 -26.84 1.41
N GLY A 93 -23.95 -25.88 2.01
CA GLY A 93 -23.89 -25.60 3.44
C GLY A 93 -22.66 -24.78 3.83
N LEU A 94 -22.38 -24.70 5.14
CA LEU A 94 -21.30 -23.85 5.66
C LEU A 94 -19.92 -24.49 5.45
N VAL A 95 -19.16 -23.98 4.49
CA VAL A 95 -17.75 -24.33 4.31
C VAL A 95 -16.87 -23.36 5.11
N ILE A 96 -16.57 -23.72 6.37
CA ILE A 96 -15.84 -22.83 7.29
C ILE A 96 -14.47 -22.39 6.78
N VAL A 97 -13.82 -23.21 5.96
CA VAL A 97 -12.52 -22.91 5.37
C VAL A 97 -12.60 -21.66 4.50
N GLU A 98 -13.54 -21.57 3.56
CA GLU A 98 -13.71 -20.38 2.70
C GLU A 98 -13.91 -19.10 3.52
N TRP A 99 -14.65 -19.19 4.64
CA TRP A 99 -14.86 -18.07 5.55
C TRP A 99 -13.60 -17.67 6.31
N MET A 100 -12.77 -18.62 6.75
CA MET A 100 -11.47 -18.30 7.37
C MET A 100 -10.57 -17.55 6.39
N TYR A 101 -10.53 -17.98 5.12
CA TYR A 101 -9.85 -17.30 4.03
C TYR A 101 -10.34 -15.89 3.78
N PHE A 102 -11.64 -15.74 3.65
CA PHE A 102 -12.28 -14.45 3.48
C PHE A 102 -11.93 -13.51 4.64
N THR A 103 -12.07 -13.97 5.89
CA THR A 103 -11.76 -13.17 7.07
C THR A 103 -10.30 -12.75 7.10
N PHE A 104 -9.35 -13.65 6.79
CA PHE A 104 -7.94 -13.31 6.76
C PHE A 104 -7.62 -12.28 5.66
N LEU A 105 -8.18 -12.46 4.47
CA LEU A 105 -7.99 -11.55 3.35
C LEU A 105 -8.54 -10.16 3.65
N ILE A 106 -9.76 -10.08 4.16
CA ILE A 106 -10.39 -8.82 4.58
C ILE A 106 -9.59 -8.17 5.72
N SER A 107 -9.07 -8.94 6.67
CA SER A 107 -8.24 -8.40 7.75
C SER A 107 -6.95 -7.76 7.23
N GLY A 108 -6.30 -8.37 6.23
CA GLY A 108 -5.16 -7.79 5.54
C GLY A 108 -5.50 -6.49 4.82
N VAL A 109 -6.63 -6.45 4.10
CA VAL A 109 -7.14 -5.23 3.45
C VAL A 109 -7.42 -4.12 4.46
N LEU A 110 -8.11 -4.44 5.57
CA LEU A 110 -8.40 -3.47 6.62
C LEU A 110 -7.12 -2.93 7.27
N LEU A 111 -6.12 -3.78 7.50
CA LEU A 111 -4.81 -3.34 7.96
C LEU A 111 -4.17 -2.39 6.94
N ALA A 112 -4.12 -2.75 5.66
CA ALA A 112 -3.56 -1.90 4.61
C ALA A 112 -4.24 -0.52 4.52
N LEU A 113 -5.57 -0.48 4.60
CA LEU A 113 -6.33 0.77 4.65
C LEU A 113 -5.98 1.59 5.89
N TYR A 114 -5.85 0.94 7.05
CA TYR A 114 -5.43 1.59 8.29
C TYR A 114 -4.02 2.19 8.19
N LEU A 115 -3.05 1.42 7.66
CA LEU A 115 -1.69 1.89 7.41
C LEU A 115 -1.67 3.09 6.45
N LEU A 116 -2.43 3.02 5.37
CA LEU A 116 -2.55 4.11 4.39
C LEU A 116 -3.09 5.40 5.02
N ILE A 117 -4.14 5.29 5.84
CA ILE A 117 -4.72 6.44 6.56
C ILE A 117 -3.68 7.06 7.49
N LEU A 118 -2.95 6.24 8.26
CA LEU A 118 -1.91 6.74 9.15
C LEU A 118 -0.80 7.45 8.37
N MET A 119 -0.35 6.90 7.24
CA MET A 119 0.64 7.56 6.40
C MET A 119 0.15 8.92 5.89
N PHE A 120 -1.09 9.01 5.39
CA PHE A 120 -1.64 10.29 4.94
C PHE A 120 -1.71 11.33 6.06
N ILE A 121 -2.06 10.92 7.27
CA ILE A 121 -2.06 11.81 8.44
C ILE A 121 -0.64 12.28 8.77
N GLU A 122 0.35 11.38 8.80
CA GLU A 122 1.75 11.76 9.07
C GLU A 122 2.28 12.74 8.02
N ILE A 123 1.93 12.54 6.74
CA ILE A 123 2.35 13.43 5.64
C ILE A 123 1.64 14.78 5.71
N GLU A 124 0.37 14.81 6.12
CA GLU A 124 -0.37 16.06 6.30
C GLU A 124 0.32 17.01 7.29
N HIS A 125 1.04 16.46 8.28
CA HIS A 125 1.80 17.20 9.30
C HIS A 125 3.32 17.21 9.04
N PHE A 126 3.78 16.79 7.85
CA PHE A 126 5.19 16.64 7.56
C PHE A 126 5.94 17.99 7.48
N THR A 127 5.35 19.01 6.86
CA THR A 127 5.92 20.37 6.81
C THR A 127 4.94 21.42 7.35
N SER A 128 5.42 22.63 7.65
CA SER A 128 4.56 23.76 8.04
C SER A 128 3.66 24.24 6.88
N ALA A 129 4.05 23.96 5.63
CA ALA A 129 3.33 24.34 4.42
C ALA A 129 2.22 23.33 4.11
N HIS A 130 1.02 23.57 4.64
CA HIS A 130 -0.14 22.68 4.49
C HIS A 130 -0.51 22.38 3.02
N TRP A 131 -0.33 23.35 2.11
CA TRP A 131 -0.59 23.14 0.68
C TRP A 131 0.41 22.17 0.05
N PHE A 132 1.69 22.27 0.43
CA PHE A 132 2.74 21.36 -0.03
C PHE A 132 2.48 19.92 0.45
N ASN A 133 2.08 19.74 1.71
CA ASN A 133 1.73 18.42 2.22
C ASN A 133 0.54 17.79 1.47
N ARG A 134 -0.46 18.57 1.08
CA ARG A 134 -1.58 18.08 0.26
C ARG A 134 -1.14 17.62 -1.13
N ILE A 135 -0.18 18.32 -1.74
CA ILE A 135 0.42 17.89 -3.01
C ILE A 135 1.19 16.60 -2.83
N LEU A 136 1.97 16.45 -1.76
CA LEU A 136 2.68 15.20 -1.47
C LEU A 136 1.71 14.02 -1.33
N ILE A 137 0.58 14.20 -0.65
CA ILE A 137 -0.46 13.18 -0.54
C ILE A 137 -1.01 12.82 -1.94
N LEU A 138 -1.32 13.81 -2.78
CA LEU A 138 -1.81 13.57 -4.15
C LEU A 138 -0.78 12.82 -5.01
N ILE A 139 0.50 13.19 -4.92
CA ILE A 139 1.59 12.49 -5.60
C ILE A 139 1.67 11.04 -5.12
N MET A 140 1.57 10.80 -3.81
CA MET A 140 1.54 9.44 -3.29
C MET A 140 0.35 8.63 -3.75
N MET A 141 -0.84 9.25 -3.87
CA MET A 141 -2.01 8.59 -4.43
C MET A 141 -1.79 8.15 -5.87
N MET A 142 -1.21 9.03 -6.69
CA MET A 142 -0.85 8.74 -8.08
C MET A 142 0.20 7.62 -8.17
N LEU A 143 1.25 7.69 -7.36
CA LEU A 143 2.30 6.67 -7.29
C LEU A 143 1.75 5.30 -6.87
N ASN A 144 0.84 5.28 -5.90
CA ASN A 144 0.15 4.05 -5.50
C ASN A 144 -0.63 3.43 -6.67
N GLY A 145 -1.44 4.23 -7.39
CA GLY A 145 -2.21 3.75 -8.53
C GLY A 145 -1.32 3.25 -9.67
N PHE A 146 -0.27 4.01 -9.99
CA PHE A 146 0.69 3.66 -11.03
C PHE A 146 1.52 2.41 -10.67
N GLY A 147 2.00 2.32 -9.43
CA GLY A 147 2.78 1.18 -8.98
C GLY A 147 1.99 -0.12 -8.93
N ILE A 148 0.69 -0.07 -8.60
CA ILE A 148 -0.20 -1.24 -8.76
C ILE A 148 -0.32 -1.62 -10.23
N TYR A 149 -0.54 -0.65 -11.10
CA TYR A 149 -0.70 -0.92 -12.53
C TYR A 149 0.51 -1.67 -13.10
N ILE A 150 1.72 -1.18 -12.78
CA ILE A 150 2.98 -1.80 -13.19
C ILE A 150 3.11 -3.23 -12.67
N GLY A 151 2.95 -3.47 -11.36
CA GLY A 151 3.25 -4.79 -10.81
C GLY A 151 2.14 -5.82 -11.04
N ARG A 152 0.87 -5.42 -11.19
CA ARG A 152 -0.25 -6.36 -11.42
C ARG A 152 -0.52 -6.65 -12.89
N PHE A 153 -0.47 -5.65 -13.76
CA PHE A 153 -0.81 -5.84 -15.18
C PHE A 153 0.43 -6.05 -16.05
N LEU A 154 1.47 -5.24 -15.87
CA LEU A 154 2.71 -5.44 -16.63
C LEU A 154 3.59 -6.54 -16.01
N ARG A 155 3.32 -6.95 -14.76
CA ARG A 155 4.06 -7.99 -14.01
C ARG A 155 5.58 -7.73 -14.02
N LEU A 156 5.96 -6.45 -14.05
CA LEU A 156 7.35 -6.05 -14.08
C LEU A 156 7.93 -6.23 -12.68
N HIS A 157 8.87 -7.16 -12.56
CA HIS A 157 9.66 -7.31 -11.34
C HIS A 157 10.68 -6.18 -11.21
N SER A 158 10.89 -5.73 -9.97
CA SER A 158 11.87 -4.71 -9.60
C SER A 158 13.30 -5.02 -10.07
N VAL A 159 13.64 -6.30 -10.24
CA VAL A 159 14.93 -6.78 -10.76
C VAL A 159 15.19 -6.29 -12.19
N TYR A 160 14.16 -6.23 -13.03
CA TYR A 160 14.29 -5.76 -14.40
C TYR A 160 14.52 -4.25 -14.47
N LEU A 161 14.11 -3.48 -13.45
CA LEU A 161 14.33 -2.03 -13.37
C LEU A 161 15.82 -1.69 -13.25
N ILE A 162 16.58 -2.58 -12.63
CA ILE A 162 18.03 -2.44 -12.44
C ILE A 162 18.78 -2.96 -13.66
N ASN A 163 18.34 -4.09 -14.23
CA ASN A 163 19.06 -4.76 -15.30
C ASN A 163 18.76 -4.18 -16.68
N GLU A 164 17.54 -3.72 -16.95
CA GLU A 164 17.09 -3.26 -18.27
C GLU A 164 16.13 -2.05 -18.19
N PRO A 165 16.58 -0.88 -17.65
CA PRO A 165 15.72 0.27 -17.38
C PRO A 165 15.05 0.85 -18.64
N LEU A 166 15.76 0.87 -19.77
CA LEU A 166 15.25 1.38 -21.05
C LEU A 166 14.13 0.51 -21.62
N ARG A 167 14.18 -0.81 -21.39
CA ARG A 167 13.14 -1.73 -21.83
C ARG A 167 11.86 -1.50 -21.03
N ILE A 168 11.98 -1.39 -19.71
CA ILE A 168 10.83 -1.09 -18.86
C ILE A 168 10.20 0.24 -19.22
N PHE A 169 11.01 1.27 -19.45
CA PHE A 169 10.47 2.58 -19.82
C PHE A 169 9.61 2.47 -21.08
N ARG A 170 10.12 1.80 -22.14
CA ARG A 170 9.36 1.55 -23.37
C ARG A 170 8.11 0.72 -23.13
N GLU A 171 8.21 -0.32 -22.32
CA GLU A 171 7.09 -1.22 -22.03
C GLU A 171 5.98 -0.50 -21.27
N VAL A 172 6.34 0.34 -20.30
CA VAL A 172 5.39 1.20 -19.59
C VAL A 172 4.77 2.21 -20.54
N THR A 173 5.55 2.94 -21.35
CA THR A 173 4.99 3.94 -22.28
C THR A 173 4.11 3.33 -23.37
N ASN A 174 4.46 2.14 -23.86
CA ASN A 174 3.70 1.47 -24.91
C ASN A 174 2.39 0.84 -24.40
N ASN A 175 2.33 0.48 -23.12
CA ASN A 175 1.13 -0.10 -22.51
C ASN A 175 0.27 0.94 -21.78
N LEU A 176 0.74 2.18 -21.63
CA LEU A 176 -0.01 3.32 -21.07
C LEU A 176 -1.13 3.78 -22.03
N ASN A 177 -2.16 2.96 -22.14
CA ASN A 177 -3.37 3.23 -22.88
C ASN A 177 -4.44 3.93 -22.02
N LEU A 178 -5.56 4.32 -22.62
CA LEU A 178 -6.68 4.94 -21.90
C LEU A 178 -7.17 4.08 -20.72
N ASP A 179 -7.23 2.75 -20.87
CA ASP A 179 -7.63 1.84 -19.80
C ASP A 179 -6.68 1.88 -18.60
N ALA A 180 -5.37 2.02 -18.84
CA ALA A 180 -4.37 2.17 -17.78
C ALA A 180 -4.58 3.47 -17.01
N LEU A 181 -4.80 4.58 -17.73
CA LEU A 181 -5.07 5.89 -17.14
C LEU A 181 -6.39 5.89 -16.35
N LEU A 182 -7.44 5.26 -16.89
CA LEU A 182 -8.72 5.09 -16.20
C LEU A 182 -8.55 4.27 -14.92
N PHE A 183 -7.81 3.17 -14.97
CA PHE A 183 -7.51 2.34 -13.80
C PHE A 183 -6.77 3.13 -12.71
N ILE A 184 -5.69 3.86 -13.07
CA ILE A 184 -4.94 4.69 -12.13
C ILE A 184 -5.86 5.76 -11.52
N THR A 185 -6.70 6.39 -12.34
CA THR A 185 -7.66 7.40 -11.88
C THR A 185 -8.68 6.80 -10.89
N LEU A 186 -9.21 5.62 -11.16
CA LEU A 186 -10.13 4.91 -10.25
C LEU A 186 -9.47 4.61 -8.91
N LEU A 187 -8.20 4.15 -8.91
CA LEU A 187 -7.46 3.92 -7.67
C LEU A 187 -7.15 5.21 -6.91
N VAL A 188 -6.88 6.30 -7.60
CA VAL A 188 -6.70 7.62 -6.98
C VAL A 188 -8.00 8.09 -6.35
N LEU A 189 -9.13 7.96 -7.04
CA LEU A 189 -10.46 8.29 -6.51
C LEU A 189 -10.81 7.47 -5.27
N LEU A 190 -10.50 6.17 -5.28
CA LEU A 190 -10.65 5.30 -4.10
C LEU A 190 -9.84 5.82 -2.90
N GLN A 191 -8.59 6.21 -3.12
CA GLN A 191 -7.74 6.77 -2.06
C GLN A 191 -8.23 8.13 -1.57
N ILE A 192 -8.76 8.99 -2.47
CA ILE A 192 -9.39 10.26 -2.09
C ILE A 192 -10.59 10.01 -1.20
N LEU A 193 -11.44 9.02 -1.52
CA LEU A 193 -12.58 8.63 -0.70
C LEU A 193 -12.13 8.19 0.70
N ILE A 194 -11.13 7.31 0.78
CA ILE A 194 -10.55 6.84 2.06
C ILE A 194 -10.01 8.02 2.88
N TYR A 195 -9.27 8.93 2.24
CA TYR A 195 -8.73 10.12 2.89
C TYR A 195 -9.84 11.06 3.39
N ALA A 196 -10.90 11.26 2.60
CA ALA A 196 -12.04 12.06 3.00
C ALA A 196 -12.77 11.47 4.22
N PHE A 197 -12.98 10.14 4.25
CA PHE A 197 -13.56 9.46 5.41
C PHE A 197 -12.69 9.59 6.66
N ALA A 198 -11.37 9.40 6.54
CA ALA A 198 -10.45 9.58 7.65
C ALA A 198 -10.51 11.01 8.22
N LYS A 199 -10.59 12.02 7.35
CA LYS A 199 -10.74 13.41 7.77
C LYS A 199 -12.08 13.68 8.46
N GLY A 200 -13.17 13.12 7.94
CA GLY A 200 -14.50 13.23 8.54
C GLY A 200 -14.55 12.65 9.95
N VAL A 201 -13.97 11.46 10.16
CA VAL A 201 -13.85 10.83 11.49
C VAL A 201 -13.01 11.69 12.44
N ARG A 202 -11.94 12.32 11.95
CA ARG A 202 -11.09 13.21 12.77
C ARG A 202 -11.81 14.49 13.18
N SER A 203 -12.65 15.06 12.33
CA SER A 203 -13.41 16.29 12.63
C SER A 203 -14.61 16.09 13.56
N ALA A 204 -15.04 14.84 13.77
CA ALA A 204 -16.10 14.52 14.72
C ALA A 204 -15.62 14.53 16.19
N LYS A 205 -14.32 14.74 16.42
CA LYS A 205 -13.70 14.98 17.73
C LYS A 205 -13.39 16.45 17.90
#